data_AF-A0A6M8VUN5-F1
#
_entry.id   AF-A0A6M8VUN5-F1
#
_cell.length_a   1.000
_cell.length_b   1.000
_cell.length_c   1.000
_cell.angle_alpha   90.00
_cell.angle_beta   90.00
_cell.angle_gamma   90.00
#
_symmetry.space_group_name_H-M   'P 1'
#
loop_
_entity.id
_entity.type
_entity.pdbx_description
1 polymer ?
#
loop_
_entity_poly.entity_id
_entity_poly.type
_entity_poly.pdbx_seq_one_letter_code
_entity_poly.pdbx_strand_id
1 'polypeptide(L)'
;MEVTPALAAMLASWPNDLNLTTDSLSASSTAITLSVRLPDEAAAERFERELRAPPGWSLSQPNVVRERDGIAVRVRMEPGVGP
;
A
#
# COMPACT_ATOMS: atom_id res chain seq x y z
N MET A 1 -18.05 13.41 -1.65
CA MET A 1 -16.77 12.79 -2.04
C MET A 1 -16.76 11.39 -1.47
N GLU A 2 -17.04 10.39 -2.30
CA GLU A 2 -17.05 9.00 -1.89
C GLU A 2 -15.61 8.56 -1.58
N VAL A 3 -15.40 7.82 -0.49
CA VAL A 3 -14.10 7.22 -0.11
C VAL A 3 -13.85 5.92 -0.89
N THR A 4 -14.95 5.32 -1.36
CA THR A 4 -15.04 4.13 -2.21
C THR A 4 -14.19 4.16 -3.50
N PRO A 5 -14.03 5.29 -4.23
CA PRO A 5 -13.24 5.35 -5.45
C PRO A 5 -11.73 5.22 -5.21
N ALA A 6 -11.21 5.79 -4.12
CA ALA A 6 -9.77 5.75 -3.85
C ALA A 6 -9.31 4.35 -3.47
N LEU A 7 -10.04 3.69 -2.56
CA LEU A 7 -9.76 2.31 -2.20
C LEU A 7 -9.92 1.37 -3.41
N ALA A 8 -10.99 1.55 -4.19
CA ALA A 8 -11.21 0.75 -5.41
C ALA A 8 -10.09 0.95 -6.44
N ALA A 9 -9.63 2.19 -6.65
CA ALA A 9 -8.51 2.47 -7.55
C ALA A 9 -7.20 1.82 -7.06
N MET A 10 -6.93 1.85 -5.75
CA MET A 10 -5.77 1.17 -5.17
C MET A 10 -5.85 -0.35 -5.42
N LEU A 11 -6.98 -0.97 -5.11
CA LEU A 11 -7.20 -2.40 -5.32
C LEU A 11 -7.18 -2.81 -6.79
N ALA A 12 -7.62 -1.94 -7.71
CA ALA A 12 -7.51 -2.18 -9.14
C ALA A 12 -6.04 -2.18 -9.63
N SER A 13 -5.16 -1.45 -8.94
CA SER A 13 -3.72 -1.46 -9.18
C SER A 13 -2.94 -2.48 -8.34
N TRP A 14 -3.64 -3.40 -7.67
CA TRP A 14 -3.02 -4.34 -6.76
C TRP A 14 -2.07 -5.27 -7.53
N PRO A 15 -0.87 -5.55 -6.99
CA PRO A 15 0.06 -6.47 -7.62
C PRO A 15 -0.49 -7.91 -7.54
N ASN A 16 -0.89 -8.47 -8.68
CA ASN A 16 -1.49 -9.81 -8.76
C ASN A 16 -0.44 -10.92 -8.82
N ASP A 17 0.80 -10.61 -9.21
CA ASP A 17 1.89 -11.58 -9.38
C ASP A 17 2.85 -11.65 -8.18
N LEU A 18 2.51 -10.96 -7.08
CA LEU A 18 3.30 -10.95 -5.85
C LEU A 18 2.67 -11.86 -4.80
N ASN A 19 3.44 -12.82 -4.32
CA ASN A 19 3.07 -13.59 -3.14
C ASN A 19 3.20 -12.69 -1.91
N LEU A 20 2.07 -12.19 -1.40
CA LEU A 20 2.01 -11.35 -0.22
C LEU A 20 0.80 -11.74 0.62
N THR A 21 0.91 -11.51 1.93
CA THR A 21 -0.20 -11.60 2.86
C THR A 21 -0.58 -10.20 3.29
N THR A 22 -1.87 -9.85 3.22
CA THR A 22 -2.36 -8.60 3.79
C THR A 22 -2.73 -8.81 5.24
N ASP A 23 -1.97 -8.21 6.17
CA ASP A 23 -2.23 -8.30 7.61
C ASP A 23 -3.34 -7.35 8.05
N SER A 24 -3.35 -6.12 7.50
CA SER A 24 -4.40 -5.14 7.76
C SER A 24 -4.57 -4.16 6.62
N LEU A 25 -5.82 -3.79 6.36
CA LEU A 25 -6.21 -2.74 5.43
C LEU A 25 -7.29 -1.88 6.11
N SER A 26 -7.02 -0.60 6.23
CA SER A 26 -7.94 0.40 6.78
C SER A 26 -8.05 1.57 5.83
N ALA A 27 -9.28 2.03 5.58
CA ALA A 27 -9.54 3.16 4.71
C ALA A 27 -10.49 4.13 5.39
N SER A 28 -10.14 5.41 5.34
CA SER A 28 -10.95 6.54 5.77
C SER A 28 -10.96 7.62 4.69
N SER A 29 -11.72 8.69 4.90
CA SER A 29 -11.73 9.85 4.01
C SER A 29 -10.39 10.60 3.93
N THR A 30 -9.49 10.37 4.87
CA THR A 30 -8.22 11.11 4.99
C THR A 30 -6.97 10.23 4.92
N ALA A 31 -7.12 8.91 5.01
CA ALA A 31 -5.98 8.01 4.92
C ALA A 31 -6.40 6.60 4.45
N ILE A 32 -5.52 5.96 3.68
CA ILE A 32 -5.54 4.51 3.44
C ILE A 32 -4.27 3.96 4.07
N THR A 33 -4.42 3.04 5.02
CA THR A 33 -3.31 2.36 5.68
C THR A 33 -3.35 0.89 5.34
N LEU A 34 -2.20 0.39 4.92
CA LEU A 34 -2.03 -0.98 4.49
C LEU A 34 -0.81 -1.57 5.18
N SER A 35 -0.94 -2.74 5.77
CA SER A 35 0.18 -3.55 6.24
C SER A 35 0.16 -4.89 5.52
N VAL A 36 1.29 -5.23 4.91
CA VAL A 36 1.49 -6.49 4.20
C VAL A 36 2.75 -7.18 4.69
N ARG A 37 2.78 -8.50 4.52
CA ARG A 37 3.95 -9.34 4.71
C ARG A 37 4.36 -9.96 3.37
N LEU A 38 5.64 -9.86 3.07
CA LEU A 38 6.26 -10.34 1.85
C LEU A 38 7.35 -11.38 2.21
N PRO A 39 7.64 -12.34 1.34
CA PRO A 39 8.58 -13.44 1.64
C PRO A 39 10.02 -12.97 1.76
N ASP A 40 10.41 -11.94 1.00
CA ASP A 40 11.79 -11.45 0.91
C ASP A 40 11.86 -9.98 0.46
N GLU A 41 13.09 -9.45 0.41
CA GLU A 41 13.35 -8.06 0.03
C GLU A 41 13.06 -7.77 -1.44
N ALA A 42 13.28 -8.74 -2.33
CA ALA A 42 13.01 -8.56 -3.75
C ALA A 42 11.51 -8.41 -4.01
N ALA A 43 10.69 -9.17 -3.27
CA ALA A 43 9.24 -9.02 -3.25
C ALA A 43 8.83 -7.65 -2.67
N ALA A 44 9.48 -7.19 -1.60
CA ALA A 44 9.21 -5.87 -1.02
C ALA A 44 9.54 -4.71 -1.96
N GLU A 45 10.72 -4.71 -2.58
CA GLU A 45 11.08 -3.72 -3.60
C GLU A 45 10.10 -3.73 -4.78
N ARG A 46 9.68 -4.93 -5.20
CA ARG A 46 8.72 -5.07 -6.28
C ARG A 46 7.34 -4.56 -5.89
N PHE A 47 6.90 -4.84 -4.67
CA PHE A 47 5.66 -4.30 -4.11
C PHE A 47 5.70 -2.77 -4.07
N GLU A 48 6.79 -2.15 -3.62
CA GLU A 48 6.94 -0.68 -3.64
C GLU A 48 6.94 -0.11 -5.06
N ARG A 49 7.57 -0.81 -6.02
CA ARG A 49 7.58 -0.41 -7.44
C ARG A 49 6.26 -0.58 -8.15
N GLU A 50 5.43 -1.54 -7.75
CA GLU A 50 4.15 -1.84 -8.40
C GLU A 50 2.97 -1.13 -7.72
N LEU A 51 3.05 -0.88 -6.42
CA LEU A 51 2.03 -0.15 -5.69
C LEU A 51 1.89 1.27 -6.23
N ARG A 52 0.66 1.66 -6.53
CA ARG A 52 0.32 3.00 -7.01
C ARG A 52 -0.64 3.64 -6.02
N ALA A 53 -0.37 4.90 -5.68
CA ALA A 53 -1.34 5.71 -4.99
C ALA A 53 -2.53 5.98 -5.93
N PRO A 54 -3.77 6.05 -5.41
CA PRO A 54 -4.92 6.50 -6.18
C PRO A 54 -4.72 7.90 -6.76
N PRO A 55 -5.45 8.29 -7.83
CA PRO A 55 -5.41 9.65 -8.35
C PRO A 55 -5.71 10.69 -7.28
N GLY A 56 -4.86 11.71 -7.14
CA GLY A 56 -4.99 12.74 -6.11
C GLY A 56 -4.57 12.29 -4.71
N TRP A 57 -3.93 11.13 -4.58
CA TRP A 57 -3.34 10.62 -3.34
C TRP A 57 -1.84 10.49 -3.48
N SER A 58 -1.14 10.63 -2.36
CA SER A 58 0.30 10.47 -2.25
C SER A 58 0.63 9.32 -1.33
N LEU A 59 1.65 8.55 -1.70
CA LEU A 59 2.26 7.53 -0.87
C LEU A 59 3.22 8.20 0.12
N SER A 60 2.96 8.07 1.42
CA SER A 60 3.97 8.34 2.44
C SER A 60 5.03 7.23 2.38
N GLN A 61 6.28 7.56 2.73
CA GLN A 61 7.38 6.57 2.68
C GLN A 61 6.99 5.29 3.42
N PRO A 62 7.03 4.13 2.74
CA PRO A 62 6.71 2.85 3.36
C PRO A 62 7.68 2.58 4.50
N ASN A 63 7.14 2.15 5.64
CA ASN A 63 7.95 1.66 6.74
C ASN A 63 8.20 0.17 6.51
N VAL A 64 9.44 -0.19 6.19
CA VAL A 64 9.86 -1.56 5.92
C VAL A 64 10.59 -2.11 7.14
N VAL A 65 10.09 -3.20 7.70
CA VAL A 65 10.65 -3.87 8.86
C VAL A 65 10.93 -5.32 8.51
N ARG A 66 12.17 -5.78 8.76
CA ARG A 66 12.53 -7.20 8.63
C ARG A 66 12.01 -7.95 9.86
N GLU A 67 11.18 -8.95 9.64
CA GLU A 67 10.67 -9.87 10.67
C GLU A 67 11.23 -11.28 10.48
N ARG A 68 11.02 -12.18 11.45
CA ARG A 68 11.46 -13.58 11.34
C ARG A 68 10.77 -14.34 10.19
N ASP A 69 9.54 -13.95 9.88
CA ASP A 69 8.66 -14.64 8.92
C ASP A 69 8.57 -13.91 7.56
N GLY A 70 9.48 -12.98 7.30
CA GLY A 70 9.55 -12.21 6.04
C GLY A 70 9.73 -10.71 6.27
N ILE A 71 9.32 -9.92 5.28
CA ILE A 71 9.39 -8.47 5.29
C ILE A 71 8.00 -7.89 5.54
N ALA A 72 7.83 -7.17 6.64
CA ALA A 72 6.63 -6.40 6.91
C ALA A 72 6.76 -5.01 6.28
N VAL A 73 5.82 -4.65 5.42
CA VAL A 73 5.74 -3.34 4.79
C VAL A 73 4.47 -2.65 5.25
N ARG A 74 4.61 -1.49 5.87
CA ARG A 74 3.47 -0.62 6.20
C ARG A 74 3.47 0.61 5.32
N VAL A 75 2.36 0.79 4.65
CA VAL A 75 2.11 1.90 3.74
C VAL A 75 0.99 2.76 4.30
N ARG A 76 1.19 4.08 4.20
CA ARG A 76 0.12 5.05 4.39
C ARG A 76 0.00 5.89 3.14
N MET A 77 -1.22 6.07 2.67
CA MET A 77 -1.54 6.97 1.58
C MET A 77 -2.46 8.04 2.12
N GLU A 78 -2.26 9.27 1.68
CA GLU A 78 -3.02 10.44 2.11
C GLU A 78 -3.42 11.25 0.88
N PRO A 79 -4.57 11.95 0.87
CA PRO A 79 -4.92 12.86 -0.20
C PRO A 79 -3.77 13.84 -0.43
N GLY A 80 -3.23 13.86 -1.64
CA GLY A 80 -2.24 14.82 -2.06
C GLY A 80 -2.89 16.19 -2.07
N VAL A 81 -2.31 17.14 -1.32
CA VAL A 81 -2.66 18.55 -1.49
C VAL A 81 -2.12 18.94 -2.87
N GLY A 82 -2.94 18.83 -3.90
CA GLY A 82 -2.61 19.42 -5.20
C GLY A 82 -2.40 20.93 -5.04
N PRO A 83 -1.52 21.56 -5.84
CA PRO A 83 -1.49 23.02 -5.94
C PRO A 83 -2.85 23.59 -6.39
#